data_AF-A0A959NLQ4-F1
#
_entry.id   AF-A0A959NLQ4-F1
#
_cell.length_a   1.000
_cell.length_b   1.000
_cell.length_c   1.000
_cell.angle_alpha   90.00
_cell.angle_beta   90.00
_cell.angle_gamma   90.00
#
_symmetry.space_group_name_H-M   'P 1'
#
loop_
_entity.id
_entity.type
_entity.pdbx_description
1 polymer ?
#
loop_
_entity_poly.entity_id
_entity_poly.type
_entity_poly.pdbx_seq_one_letter_code
_entity_poly.pdbx_strand_id
1 'polypeptide(L)'
;MTKRDSDLDAILEVLMFNVVPEFKAIAKKAYGSEKLTKETLKDALTKLYVEDWVFEKYLDKLEKDGLIEIDNNGFVSITNEGENFKIKEGGFRGVAKKEAKESERENKKDWILNFDRKWRIPAAIIAILAIFLSVLKCNNS
;
A
#
# COMPACT_ATOMS: atom_id res chain seq x y z
N MET A 1 4.43 5.58 0.34
CA MET A 1 5.05 4.26 0.56
C MET A 1 6.14 4.42 1.60
N THR A 2 6.05 3.72 2.73
CA THR A 2 6.99 3.90 3.84
C THR A 2 8.12 2.88 3.80
N LYS A 3 9.26 3.16 4.47
CA LYS A 3 10.37 2.19 4.64
C LYS A 3 9.86 0.89 5.28
N ARG A 4 8.98 1.02 6.27
CA ARG A 4 8.30 -0.09 6.94
C ARG A 4 7.57 -1.02 5.97
N ASP A 5 6.79 -0.47 5.04
CA ASP A 5 6.01 -1.29 4.10
C ASP A 5 6.94 -2.07 3.15
N SER A 6 8.07 -1.47 2.77
CA SER A 6 9.11 -2.13 1.98
C SER A 6 9.82 -3.24 2.76
N ASP A 7 10.15 -3.01 4.03
CA ASP A 7 10.84 -3.99 4.87
C ASP A 7 9.94 -5.21 5.18
N LEU A 8 8.65 -4.99 5.50
CA LEU A 8 7.66 -6.05 5.68
C LEU A 8 7.48 -6.87 4.39
N ASP A 9 7.44 -6.20 3.24
CA ASP A 9 7.36 -6.86 1.95
C ASP A 9 8.61 -7.68 1.62
N ALA A 10 9.81 -7.22 2.01
CA ALA A 10 11.05 -7.95 1.81
C ALA A 10 11.08 -9.25 2.61
N ILE A 11 10.56 -9.24 3.85
CA ILE A 11 10.40 -10.46 4.67
C ILE A 11 9.48 -11.45 3.96
N LEU A 12 8.31 -11.01 3.50
CA LEU A 12 7.37 -11.88 2.78
C LEU A 12 7.96 -12.41 1.47
N GLU A 13 8.71 -11.59 0.73
CA GLU A 13 9.40 -12.01 -0.51
C GLU A 13 10.45 -13.08 -0.25
N VAL A 14 11.26 -12.92 0.79
CA VAL A 14 12.24 -13.93 1.17
C VAL A 14 11.53 -15.22 1.56
N LEU A 15 10.43 -15.16 2.33
CA LEU A 15 9.65 -16.33 2.75
C LEU A 15 8.85 -17.00 1.62
N MET A 16 8.53 -16.26 0.56
CA MET A 16 7.91 -16.81 -0.66
C MET A 16 8.83 -17.75 -1.46
N PHE A 17 10.09 -17.94 -1.03
CA PHE A 17 11.02 -18.85 -1.69
C PHE A 17 10.49 -20.28 -1.87
N ASN A 18 9.64 -20.76 -0.97
CA ASN A 18 9.05 -22.10 -1.08
C ASN A 18 7.87 -22.18 -2.03
N VAL A 19 7.27 -21.05 -2.36
CA VAL A 19 6.00 -20.93 -3.09
C VAL A 19 6.27 -20.73 -4.58
N VAL A 20 7.32 -19.97 -4.90
CA VAL A 20 7.75 -19.74 -6.28
C VAL A 20 8.90 -20.71 -6.62
N PRO A 21 8.72 -21.63 -7.59
CA PRO A 21 9.72 -22.66 -7.91
C PRO A 21 11.11 -22.11 -8.23
N GLU A 22 11.18 -20.93 -8.84
CA GLU A 22 12.42 -20.24 -9.23
C GLU A 22 13.20 -19.76 -8.00
N PHE A 23 12.50 -19.26 -6.97
CA PHE A 23 13.13 -18.86 -5.71
C PHE A 23 13.48 -20.06 -4.83
N LYS A 24 12.76 -21.18 -4.96
CA LYS A 24 13.04 -22.43 -4.24
C LYS A 24 14.44 -22.98 -4.57
N ALA A 25 14.82 -22.93 -5.85
CA ALA A 25 16.15 -23.35 -6.30
C ALA A 25 17.28 -22.44 -5.76
N ILE A 26 17.03 -21.14 -5.66
CA ILE A 26 17.99 -20.16 -5.14
C ILE A 26 18.16 -20.33 -3.63
N ALA A 27 17.07 -20.47 -2.88
CA ALA A 27 17.10 -20.65 -1.44
C ALA A 27 17.72 -21.99 -1.01
N LYS A 28 17.39 -23.10 -1.69
CA LYS A 28 18.02 -24.41 -1.44
C LYS A 28 19.54 -24.36 -1.65
N LYS A 29 20.00 -23.59 -2.63
CA LYS A 29 21.43 -23.40 -2.94
C LYS A 29 22.13 -22.44 -1.98
N ALA A 30 21.42 -21.41 -1.49
CA ALA A 30 21.97 -20.37 -0.63
C ALA A 30 21.95 -20.73 0.87
N TYR A 31 20.94 -21.48 1.32
CA TYR A 31 20.68 -21.71 2.75
C TYR A 31 20.60 -23.20 3.14
N GLY A 32 20.65 -24.12 2.17
CA GLY A 32 20.79 -25.57 2.44
C GLY A 32 19.53 -26.28 2.98
N SER A 33 18.43 -25.57 3.22
CA SER A 33 17.18 -26.11 3.75
C SER A 33 15.94 -25.62 2.99
N GLU A 34 14.87 -26.42 3.00
CA GLU A 34 13.53 -25.99 2.54
C GLU A 34 12.81 -25.13 3.59
N LYS A 35 13.43 -24.81 4.74
CA LYS A 35 12.82 -24.02 5.81
C LYS A 35 13.83 -23.03 6.35
N LEU A 36 13.44 -21.76 6.50
CA LEU A 36 14.30 -20.73 7.07
C LEU A 36 14.07 -20.66 8.58
N THR A 37 15.15 -20.66 9.36
CA THR A 37 15.10 -20.25 10.77
C THR A 37 15.06 -18.72 10.88
N LYS A 38 14.67 -18.18 12.03
CA LYS A 38 14.79 -16.74 12.31
C LYS A 38 16.19 -16.18 12.00
N GLU A 39 17.25 -16.91 12.37
CA GLU A 39 18.64 -16.50 12.10
C GLU A 39 18.95 -16.44 10.60
N THR A 40 18.62 -17.48 9.83
CA THR A 40 18.88 -17.47 8.38
C THR A 40 18.04 -16.44 7.63
N LEU A 41 16.81 -16.19 8.09
CA LEU A 41 15.95 -15.13 7.56
C LEU A 41 16.55 -13.75 7.86
N LYS A 42 17.05 -13.55 9.07
CA LYS A 42 17.73 -12.32 9.47
C LYS A 42 18.96 -12.07 8.59
N ASP A 43 19.84 -13.06 8.43
CA ASP A 43 21.02 -12.97 7.57
C ASP A 43 20.68 -12.63 6.11
N ALA A 44 19.58 -13.16 5.60
CA ALA A 44 19.09 -12.85 4.26
C ALA A 44 18.63 -11.37 4.14
N LEU A 45 17.99 -10.85 5.18
CA LEU A 45 17.41 -9.51 5.21
C LEU A 45 18.44 -8.41 5.53
N THR A 46 19.49 -8.73 6.28
CA THR A 46 20.63 -7.81 6.48
C THR A 46 21.29 -7.48 5.14
N LYS A 47 21.36 -8.45 4.21
CA LYS A 47 21.83 -8.21 2.82
C LYS A 47 20.89 -7.31 2.01
N LEU A 48 19.64 -7.18 2.44
CA LEU A 48 18.61 -6.30 1.87
C LEU A 48 18.46 -5.00 2.66
N TYR A 49 19.40 -4.68 3.57
CA TYR A 49 19.43 -3.46 4.39
C TYR A 49 18.27 -3.30 5.38
N VAL A 50 17.66 -4.40 5.82
CA VAL A 50 16.71 -4.37 6.93
C VAL A 50 17.50 -4.30 8.24
N GLU A 51 17.16 -3.33 9.08
CA GLU A 51 17.86 -3.11 10.35
C GLU A 51 17.46 -4.17 11.41
N ASP A 52 18.47 -4.74 12.07
CA ASP A 52 18.33 -5.82 13.06
C ASP A 52 17.30 -5.55 14.16
N TRP A 53 17.26 -4.33 14.71
CA TRP A 53 16.35 -3.97 15.81
C TRP A 53 14.89 -3.89 15.38
N VAL A 54 14.64 -3.83 14.06
CA VAL A 54 13.28 -3.74 13.50
C VAL A 54 12.76 -5.11 13.07
N PHE A 55 13.68 -6.06 12.80
CA PHE A 55 13.37 -7.40 12.34
C PHE A 55 12.39 -8.14 13.27
N GLU A 56 12.67 -8.21 14.58
CA GLU A 56 11.80 -8.90 15.53
C GLU A 56 10.42 -8.25 15.61
N LYS A 57 10.35 -6.91 15.55
CA LYS A 57 9.08 -6.17 15.55
C LYS A 57 8.24 -6.47 14.31
N TYR A 58 8.88 -6.64 13.16
CA TYR A 58 8.21 -6.97 11.91
C TYR A 58 7.77 -8.43 11.86
N LEU A 59 8.57 -9.36 12.36
CA LEU A 59 8.17 -10.76 12.53
C LEU A 59 6.93 -10.88 13.42
N ASP A 60 6.96 -10.29 14.62
CA ASP A 60 5.83 -10.31 15.56
C ASP A 60 4.57 -9.70 14.93
N LYS A 61 4.72 -8.63 14.13
CA LYS A 61 3.60 -8.07 13.39
C LYS A 61 3.04 -9.04 12.35
N LEU A 62 3.89 -9.63 11.51
CA LEU A 62 3.47 -10.54 10.44
C LEU A 62 2.81 -11.81 11.01
N GLU A 63 3.32 -12.30 12.15
CA GLU A 63 2.75 -13.44 12.87
C GLU A 63 1.37 -13.10 13.44
N LYS A 64 1.22 -11.93 14.09
CA LYS A 64 -0.07 -11.44 14.60
C LYS A 64 -1.09 -11.18 13.49
N ASP A 65 -0.63 -10.70 12.34
CA ASP A 65 -1.45 -10.49 11.15
C ASP A 65 -1.79 -11.84 10.47
N GLY A 66 -1.27 -12.97 10.95
CA GLY A 66 -1.51 -14.32 10.41
C GLY A 66 -0.86 -14.58 9.06
N LEU A 67 0.10 -13.75 8.64
CA LEU A 67 0.76 -13.83 7.34
C LEU A 67 1.94 -14.80 7.34
N ILE A 68 2.50 -15.06 8.52
CA ILE A 68 3.57 -16.04 8.75
C ILE A 68 3.24 -16.87 9.98
N GLU A 69 3.91 -18.01 10.09
CA GLU A 69 3.87 -18.87 11.26
C GLU A 69 5.30 -19.22 11.69
N ILE A 70 5.47 -19.45 12.99
CA ILE A 70 6.75 -19.86 13.57
C ILE A 70 6.52 -21.16 14.33
N ASP A 71 7.20 -22.23 13.91
CA ASP A 71 7.06 -23.53 14.56
C ASP A 71 7.87 -23.64 15.87
N ASN A 72 7.63 -24.72 16.61
CA ASN A 72 8.30 -24.98 17.89
C ASN A 72 9.83 -25.14 17.77
N ASN A 73 10.36 -25.32 16.56
CA ASN A 73 11.78 -25.42 16.29
C ASN A 73 12.38 -24.08 15.81
N GLY A 74 11.58 -23.01 15.75
CA GLY A 74 12.01 -21.68 15.32
C GLY A 74 12.09 -21.51 13.80
N PHE A 75 11.48 -22.40 13.02
CA PHE A 75 11.34 -22.21 11.57
C PHE A 75 10.21 -21.23 11.28
N VAL A 76 10.45 -20.35 10.32
CA VAL A 76 9.51 -19.34 9.85
C VAL A 76 9.00 -19.76 8.47
N SER A 77 7.69 -19.84 8.31
CA SER A 77 7.01 -20.08 7.03
C SER A 77 5.98 -19.00 6.74
N ILE A 78 5.75 -18.74 5.46
CA ILE A 78 4.61 -17.94 5.01
C ILE A 78 3.34 -18.81 5.07
N THR A 79 2.23 -18.24 5.55
CA THR A 79 0.93 -18.93 5.55
C THR A 79 0.23 -18.77 4.20
N ASN A 80 -0.84 -19.53 3.98
CA ASN A 80 -1.71 -19.35 2.81
C ASN A 80 -2.30 -17.93 2.73
N GLU A 81 -2.68 -17.33 3.86
CA GLU A 81 -3.08 -15.92 3.93
C GLU A 81 -1.94 -14.99 3.49
N GLY A 82 -0.72 -15.22 3.98
CA GLY A 82 0.46 -14.44 3.61
C GLY A 82 0.77 -14.50 2.11
N GLU A 83 0.70 -15.68 1.52
CA GLU A 83 0.87 -15.89 0.08
C GLU A 83 -0.20 -15.13 -0.72
N ASN A 84 -1.47 -15.30 -0.34
CA ASN A 84 -2.57 -14.62 -1.00
C ASN A 84 -2.45 -13.10 -0.89
N PHE A 85 -2.08 -12.59 0.29
CA PHE A 85 -1.83 -11.17 0.50
C PHE A 85 -0.71 -10.67 -0.42
N LYS A 86 0.39 -11.42 -0.53
CA LYS A 86 1.50 -10.98 -1.38
C LYS A 86 1.18 -11.05 -2.88
N ILE A 87 0.52 -12.12 -3.33
CA ILE A 87 0.22 -12.37 -4.75
C ILE A 87 -0.97 -11.54 -5.24
N LYS A 88 -2.08 -11.50 -4.49
CA LYS A 88 -3.34 -10.86 -4.91
C LYS A 88 -3.39 -9.38 -4.57
N GLU A 89 -2.97 -9.02 -3.36
CA GLU A 89 -2.98 -7.63 -2.90
C GLU A 89 -1.69 -6.88 -3.27
N GLY A 90 -0.64 -7.60 -3.69
CA GLY A 90 0.68 -7.03 -3.99
C GLY A 90 1.48 -6.71 -2.73
N GLY A 91 1.11 -7.29 -1.58
CA GLY A 91 1.72 -7.03 -0.28
C GLY A 91 1.43 -5.62 0.25
N PHE A 92 2.22 -5.19 1.23
CA PHE A 92 2.05 -3.87 1.86
C PHE A 92 2.28 -2.73 0.86
N ARG A 93 3.19 -2.91 -0.11
CA ARG A 93 3.39 -1.94 -1.19
C ARG A 93 2.18 -1.86 -2.13
N GLY A 94 1.52 -2.98 -2.39
CA GLY A 94 0.31 -3.03 -3.21
C GLY A 94 -0.86 -2.31 -2.56
N VAL A 95 -1.10 -2.56 -1.28
CA VAL A 95 -2.12 -1.86 -0.47
C VAL A 95 -1.85 -0.35 -0.43
N ALA A 96 -0.62 0.06 -0.10
CA ALA A 96 -0.26 1.48 -0.05
C ALA A 96 -0.46 2.21 -1.39
N LYS A 97 -0.27 1.51 -2.53
CA LYS A 97 -0.54 2.06 -3.87
C LYS A 97 -2.04 2.19 -4.15
N LYS A 98 -2.87 1.26 -3.69
CA LYS A 98 -4.33 1.32 -3.84
C LYS A 98 -4.89 2.50 -3.03
N GLU A 99 -4.49 2.62 -1.76
CA GLU A 99 -4.89 3.71 -0.87
C GLU A 99 -4.49 5.08 -1.42
N ALA A 100 -3.26 5.23 -1.94
CA ALA A 100 -2.80 6.48 -2.55
C ALA A 100 -3.66 6.88 -3.77
N LYS A 101 -3.99 5.92 -4.64
CA LYS A 101 -4.85 6.18 -5.80
C LYS A 101 -6.29 6.52 -5.41
N GLU A 102 -6.79 5.91 -4.34
CA GLU A 102 -8.12 6.19 -3.83
C GLU A 102 -8.19 7.59 -3.21
N SER A 103 -7.20 7.95 -2.39
CA SER A 103 -7.05 9.31 -1.85
C SER A 103 -6.90 10.36 -2.94
N GLU A 104 -6.13 10.10 -4.01
CA GLU A 104 -6.05 11.01 -5.17
C GLU A 104 -7.39 11.18 -5.89
N ARG A 105 -8.19 10.11 -5.98
CA ARG A 105 -9.54 10.17 -6.58
C ARG A 105 -10.50 10.96 -5.72
N GLU A 106 -10.48 10.77 -4.42
CA GLU A 106 -11.30 11.54 -3.46
C GLU A 106 -10.93 13.02 -3.51
N ASN A 107 -9.64 13.35 -3.44
CA ASN A 107 -9.16 14.72 -3.56
C ASN A 107 -9.55 15.37 -4.90
N LYS A 108 -9.52 14.63 -6.02
CA LYS A 108 -10.02 15.13 -7.30
C LYS A 108 -11.54 15.37 -7.29
N LYS A 109 -12.32 14.49 -6.68
CA LYS A 109 -13.78 14.67 -6.54
C LYS A 109 -14.09 15.90 -5.69
N ASP A 110 -13.42 16.04 -4.55
CA ASP A 110 -13.57 17.19 -3.65
C ASP A 110 -13.12 18.49 -4.31
N TRP A 111 -12.04 18.46 -5.10
CA TRP A 111 -11.61 19.61 -5.89
C TRP A 111 -12.65 19.99 -6.94
N ILE A 112 -13.22 19.04 -7.68
CA ILE A 112 -14.29 19.30 -8.67
C ILE A 112 -15.54 19.87 -7.98
N LEU A 113 -15.99 19.28 -6.87
CA LEU A 113 -17.14 19.75 -6.09
C LEU A 113 -16.92 21.18 -5.57
N ASN A 114 -15.73 21.46 -5.04
CA ASN A 114 -15.40 22.80 -4.53
C ASN A 114 -15.20 23.82 -5.66
N PHE A 115 -14.66 23.42 -6.81
CA PHE A 115 -14.51 24.28 -7.99
C PHE A 115 -15.89 24.67 -8.54
N ASP A 116 -16.78 23.69 -8.75
CA ASP A 116 -18.13 23.93 -9.28
C ASP A 116 -18.94 24.87 -8.36
N ARG A 117 -18.81 24.70 -7.03
CA ARG A 117 -19.45 25.59 -6.04
C ARG A 117 -18.88 27.01 -6.05
N LYS A 118 -17.57 27.18 -6.27
CA LYS A 118 -16.88 28.49 -6.24
C LYS A 118 -17.19 29.35 -7.48
N TRP A 119 -17.51 28.73 -8.62
CA TRP A 119 -17.83 29.42 -9.87
C TRP A 119 -19.33 29.55 -10.16
N ARG A 120 -20.19 28.65 -9.66
CA ARG A 120 -21.65 28.75 -9.84
C ARG A 120 -22.28 29.96 -9.16
N ILE A 121 -21.83 30.32 -7.96
CA ILE A 121 -22.42 31.42 -7.19
C ILE A 121 -22.14 32.79 -7.85
N PRO A 122 -20.90 33.13 -8.24
CA PRO A 122 -20.63 34.37 -8.96
C PRO A 122 -21.31 34.41 -10.34
N ALA A 123 -21.33 33.29 -11.08
CA ALA A 123 -21.97 33.23 -12.40
C ALA A 123 -23.50 33.46 -12.31
N ALA A 124 -24.16 32.89 -11.29
CA ALA A 124 -25.59 33.14 -11.05
C ALA A 124 -25.87 34.60 -10.68
N ILE A 125 -25.02 35.22 -9.86
CA ILE A 125 -25.15 36.65 -9.50
C ILE A 125 -24.97 37.55 -10.73
N ILE A 126 -23.98 37.27 -11.59
CA ILE A 126 -23.76 38.01 -12.84
C ILE A 126 -24.96 37.86 -13.78
N ALA A 127 -25.54 36.67 -13.90
CA ALA A 127 -26.72 36.44 -14.72
C ALA A 127 -27.94 37.21 -14.22
N ILE A 128 -28.19 37.22 -12.91
CA ILE A 128 -29.28 38.00 -12.29
C ILE A 128 -29.08 39.50 -12.52
N LEU A 129 -27.86 40.00 -12.37
CA LEU A 129 -27.51 41.40 -12.64
C LEU A 129 -27.73 41.77 -14.11
N ALA A 130 -27.35 40.90 -15.05
CA ALA A 130 -27.57 41.12 -16.48
C ALA A 130 -29.06 41.20 -16.82
N ILE A 131 -29.89 40.32 -16.23
CA ILE A 131 -31.35 40.37 -16.42
C ILE A 131 -31.92 41.68 -15.86
N PHE A 132 -31.52 42.08 -14.66
CA PHE A 132 -31.97 43.33 -14.03
C PHE A 132 -31.61 44.57 -14.86
N LEU A 133 -30.37 44.66 -15.34
CA LEU A 133 -29.92 45.76 -16.21
C LEU A 133 -30.70 45.79 -17.54
N SER A 134 -31.07 44.63 -18.08
CA SER A 134 -31.83 44.52 -19.33
C SER A 134 -33.27 45.03 -19.16
N VAL A 135 -33.92 44.70 -18.03
CA VAL A 135 -35.28 45.17 -17.73
C VAL A 135 -35.29 46.68 -17.43
N LEU A 136 -34.29 47.20 -16.73
CA LEU A 136 -34.21 48.63 -16.41
C LEU A 136 -33.99 49.50 -17.66
N LYS A 137 -33.21 49.02 -18.63
CA LYS A 137 -33.04 49.69 -19.93
C LYS A 137 -34.30 49.70 -20.78
N CYS A 138 -35.16 48.68 -20.64
CA CYS A 138 -36.41 48.58 -21.40
C CYS A 138 -37.49 49.58 -20.91
N ASN A 139 -37.50 49.91 -19.61
CA ASN A 139 -38.47 50.86 -19.02
C ASN A 139 -38.12 52.34 -19.22
N ASN A 140 -36.93 52.67 -19.73
CA ASN A 140 -36.45 54.05 -19.95
C ASN A 140 -36.31 54.41 -21.44
N SER A 141 -36.96 53.66 -22.34
CA SER A 141 -37.02 53.95 -23.78
C SER A 141 -38.42 54.33 -24.23
#